data_AF-A0AAV6VDW4-F1
#
_entry.id   AF-A0AAV6VDW4-F1
#
_cell.length_a   1.000
_cell.length_b   1.000
_cell.length_c   1.000
_cell.angle_alpha   90.00
_cell.angle_beta   90.00
_cell.angle_gamma   90.00
#
_symmetry.space_group_name_H-M   'P 1'
#
loop_
_entity.id
_entity.type
_entity.pdbx_description
1 polymer ?
#
loop_
_entity_poly.entity_id
_entity_poly.type
_entity_poly.pdbx_seq_one_letter_code
_entity_poly.pdbx_strand_id
1 'polypeptide(L)'
;MSAIVFYVIPGLLGRTYDLKNETVGPDIFRAEDTANSRKIERYMTTSEYKVVSELSEATDFLDVSGKLALKLKTGAINIEGTGNYLKESKDFNNKVDLLIKVHYETVIETLPTTIKPIADWQEILKGSGWTHYIRSIKYGGDLIASVRFTAKNAADKQVIKAHVQGGLSSKSGSFSIGLQGNLEKIQSQIGDSATMDINYYATVPLLDVPRDIKGLVELVEKFPKQTNETNGNRGVPLSMEVFSLEALQKDTRTYWQTLALADQMVMLDDYLNDIRQAQQRLSDWLKTVPPTLPQEQNDKIGEFSSNLDQLERIFGSTIANLNISAQASADQFQPAFDAYIGDREEALPNMYVREVSRLKKDVMENTPSIDVDFGGAHFNYWGSKSCPSKTEEVFSGLMSTTDLSTHGVGGAMQFTCMPEEKQFPDVTVKDQEVFEEIPRIQPVAFVSKKVDAEGATTFVPCSICRVPGKTVSTTLIGTTDCPSEWRELYQGTLISTDYQSNQGELVCLDTSKASHDVPKHMEELTVVTEVSPKCGPFPCAGGLSEQTAIPCVVCSNTKRSVSRVDMLRF
;
A
#
# COMPACT_ATOMS: atom_id res chain seq x y z
N MET A 1 -36.82 27.72 15.13
CA MET A 1 -36.40 27.96 16.53
C MET A 1 -36.04 26.65 17.26
N SER A 2 -35.68 25.60 16.51
CA SER A 2 -35.07 24.37 17.05
C SER A 2 -33.96 23.90 16.11
N ALA A 3 -33.07 23.06 16.60
CA ALA A 3 -32.04 22.38 15.84
C ALA A 3 -32.02 20.89 16.20
N ILE A 4 -31.69 20.02 15.24
CA ILE A 4 -31.43 18.61 15.49
C ILE A 4 -29.93 18.45 15.71
N VAL A 5 -29.58 17.79 16.80
CA VAL A 5 -28.19 17.53 17.20
C VAL A 5 -28.04 16.02 17.40
N PHE A 6 -26.98 15.43 16.84
CA PHE A 6 -26.67 14.03 17.09
C PHE A 6 -26.47 13.78 18.58
N TYR A 7 -26.88 12.62 19.07
CA TYR A 7 -26.71 12.22 20.46
C TYR A 7 -25.26 11.78 20.73
N VAL A 8 -24.33 12.72 20.54
CA VAL A 8 -22.90 12.53 20.79
C VAL A 8 -22.57 12.84 22.24
N ILE A 9 -23.15 13.93 22.75
CA ILE A 9 -22.97 14.40 24.11
C ILE A 9 -24.27 14.07 24.85
N PRO A 10 -24.25 13.11 25.81
CA PRO A 10 -25.46 12.65 26.46
C PRO A 10 -26.23 13.79 27.14
N GLY A 11 -27.48 13.97 26.74
CA GLY A 11 -28.35 15.02 27.26
C GLY A 11 -29.68 14.47 27.73
N LEU A 12 -30.20 15.03 28.81
CA LEU A 12 -31.50 14.65 29.36
C LEU A 12 -32.58 15.60 28.84
N LEU A 13 -33.80 15.07 28.76
CA LEU A 13 -34.98 15.84 28.44
C LEU A 13 -35.12 17.02 29.42
N GLY A 14 -35.35 18.24 28.91
CA GLY A 14 -35.44 19.46 29.71
C GLY A 14 -34.11 20.08 30.16
N ARG A 15 -32.98 19.45 29.87
CA ARG A 15 -31.67 19.99 30.19
C ARG A 15 -31.29 21.10 29.22
N THR A 16 -30.59 22.12 29.70
CA THR A 16 -30.05 23.18 28.84
C THR A 16 -28.91 22.66 27.95
N TYR A 17 -28.73 23.29 26.80
CA TYR A 17 -27.74 22.94 25.79
C TYR A 17 -27.07 24.20 25.22
N ASP A 18 -25.75 24.15 25.10
CA ASP A 18 -24.97 25.17 24.40
C ASP A 18 -24.65 24.68 22.98
N LEU A 19 -25.40 25.18 22.00
CA LEU A 19 -25.23 24.79 20.59
C LEU A 19 -23.90 25.26 19.99
N LYS A 20 -23.19 26.22 20.61
CA LYS A 20 -21.88 26.70 20.15
C LYS A 20 -20.77 25.71 20.51
N ASN A 21 -20.74 25.32 21.79
CA ASN A 21 -19.70 24.47 22.37
C ASN A 21 -20.11 22.99 22.45
N GLU A 22 -21.35 22.70 22.07
CA GLU A 22 -21.98 21.38 22.07
C GLU A 22 -22.15 20.74 23.46
N THR A 23 -22.12 21.54 24.53
CA THR A 23 -22.18 21.04 25.92
C THR A 23 -23.59 21.03 26.51
N VAL A 24 -23.80 20.18 27.51
CA VAL A 24 -25.05 20.11 28.31
C VAL A 24 -24.88 20.87 29.62
N GLY A 25 -25.94 21.55 30.05
CA GLY A 25 -25.95 22.44 31.20
C GLY A 25 -26.89 21.99 32.33
N PRO A 26 -27.33 22.91 33.21
CA PRO A 26 -28.28 22.63 34.27
C PRO A 26 -29.68 22.31 33.73
N ASP A 27 -30.47 21.61 34.55
CA ASP A 27 -31.87 21.31 34.30
C ASP A 27 -32.74 22.52 34.63
N ILE A 28 -33.62 22.91 33.71
CA ILE A 28 -34.54 24.04 33.90
C ILE A 28 -36.01 23.60 33.99
N PHE A 29 -36.27 22.30 33.97
CA PHE A 29 -37.58 21.67 34.18
C PHE A 29 -37.50 20.71 35.35
N ARG A 30 -38.63 20.43 36.00
CA ARG A 30 -38.65 19.50 37.14
C ARG A 30 -38.46 18.06 36.67
N ALA A 31 -37.85 17.23 37.50
CA ALA A 31 -37.68 15.81 37.19
C ALA A 31 -39.03 15.07 36.97
N GLU A 32 -40.09 15.49 37.66
CA GLU A 32 -41.44 14.94 37.47
C GLU A 32 -42.02 15.27 36.08
N ASP A 33 -41.71 16.46 35.57
CA ASP A 33 -42.15 16.92 34.24
C ASP A 33 -41.45 16.14 33.12
N THR A 34 -40.16 15.83 33.32
CA THR A 34 -39.36 15.06 32.36
C THR A 34 -39.67 13.56 32.44
N ALA A 35 -40.03 13.04 33.61
CA ALA A 35 -40.47 11.66 33.79
C ALA A 35 -41.83 11.38 33.14
N ASN A 36 -42.74 12.36 33.13
CA ASN A 36 -44.05 12.28 32.48
C ASN A 36 -44.03 12.78 31.03
N SER A 37 -42.92 12.53 30.32
CA SER A 37 -42.77 12.94 28.92
C SER A 37 -43.81 12.27 28.01
N ARG A 38 -44.16 12.96 26.92
CA ARG A 38 -45.02 12.37 25.90
C ARG A 38 -44.19 11.42 25.04
N LYS A 39 -44.64 10.17 24.94
CA LYS A 39 -44.05 9.17 24.04
C LYS A 39 -44.81 9.11 22.73
N ILE A 40 -44.07 9.10 21.63
CA ILE A 40 -44.59 8.98 20.27
C ILE A 40 -43.90 7.78 19.64
N GLU A 41 -44.60 6.64 19.58
CA GLU A 41 -44.11 5.44 18.91
C GLU A 41 -43.93 5.73 17.40
N ARG A 42 -42.77 5.36 16.86
CA ARG A 42 -42.41 5.48 15.44
C ARG A 42 -41.64 4.24 15.05
N TYR A 43 -42.23 3.32 14.29
CA TYR A 43 -41.53 2.15 13.76
C TYR A 43 -41.23 2.38 12.28
N MET A 44 -40.28 3.27 12.00
CA MET A 44 -39.89 3.61 10.63
C MET A 44 -38.48 3.13 10.38
N THR A 45 -38.31 2.36 9.31
CA THR A 45 -37.00 1.94 8.81
C THR A 45 -36.74 2.61 7.48
N THR A 46 -35.58 3.25 7.35
CA THR A 46 -35.01 3.59 6.05
C THR A 46 -33.71 2.84 5.85
N SER A 47 -33.45 2.46 4.61
CA SER A 47 -32.21 1.80 4.20
C SER A 47 -31.81 2.38 2.87
N GLU A 48 -30.68 3.07 2.87
CA GLU A 48 -30.21 3.87 1.75
C GLU A 48 -28.74 3.60 1.50
N TYR A 49 -28.27 3.88 0.29
CA TYR A 49 -26.86 3.87 -0.04
C TYR A 49 -26.44 5.13 -0.80
N LYS A 50 -25.14 5.44 -0.73
CA LYS A 50 -24.47 6.44 -1.55
C LYS A 50 -23.05 6.00 -1.87
N VAL A 51 -22.62 6.22 -3.11
CA VAL A 51 -21.22 6.13 -3.50
C VAL A 51 -20.52 7.42 -3.07
N VAL A 52 -19.51 7.27 -2.23
CA VAL A 52 -18.78 8.35 -1.55
C VAL A 52 -17.30 8.23 -1.89
N SER A 53 -16.69 9.35 -2.24
CA SER A 53 -15.28 9.45 -2.61
C SER A 53 -14.56 10.66 -2.01
N GLU A 54 -15.29 11.43 -1.20
CA GLU A 54 -14.92 12.69 -0.55
C GLU A 54 -15.67 12.79 0.78
N LEU A 55 -15.12 13.54 1.75
CA LEU A 55 -15.74 13.67 3.08
C LEU A 55 -17.10 14.37 3.01
N SER A 56 -17.23 15.41 2.20
CA SER A 56 -18.49 16.16 1.97
C SER A 56 -19.62 15.24 1.53
N GLU A 57 -19.38 14.37 0.55
CA GLU A 57 -20.35 13.38 0.07
C GLU A 57 -20.82 12.47 1.21
N ALA A 58 -19.90 12.11 2.12
CA ALA A 58 -20.17 11.27 3.28
C ALA A 58 -20.96 12.00 4.37
N THR A 59 -20.56 13.22 4.72
CA THR A 59 -21.22 14.02 5.75
C THR A 59 -22.64 14.38 5.35
N ASP A 60 -22.85 14.72 4.09
CA ASP A 60 -24.17 15.02 3.54
C ASP A 60 -25.09 13.79 3.62
N PHE A 61 -24.57 12.60 3.36
CA PHE A 61 -25.37 11.36 3.42
C PHE A 61 -25.68 10.92 4.85
N LEU A 62 -24.75 11.17 5.77
CA LEU A 62 -24.93 10.83 7.17
C LEU A 62 -25.68 11.91 7.96
N ASP A 63 -26.06 13.02 7.32
CA ASP A 63 -26.67 14.22 7.93
C ASP A 63 -25.77 14.90 8.98
N VAL A 64 -24.46 14.68 8.95
CA VAL A 64 -23.50 15.19 9.95
C VAL A 64 -22.99 16.57 9.54
N SER A 65 -22.97 17.52 10.48
CA SER A 65 -22.43 18.87 10.19
C SER A 65 -20.94 18.79 9.84
N GLY A 66 -20.49 19.58 8.85
CA GLY A 66 -19.08 19.58 8.45
C GLY A 66 -18.13 19.98 9.59
N LYS A 67 -18.55 20.85 10.53
CA LYS A 67 -17.80 21.16 11.76
C LYS A 67 -17.58 19.90 12.61
N LEU A 68 -18.63 19.11 12.86
CA LEU A 68 -18.53 17.90 13.66
C LEU A 68 -17.65 16.85 12.95
N ALA A 69 -17.81 16.71 11.64
CA ALA A 69 -16.98 15.81 10.85
C ALA A 69 -15.49 16.16 10.89
N LEU A 70 -15.15 17.44 10.74
CA LEU A 70 -13.76 17.92 10.87
C LEU A 70 -13.20 17.65 12.27
N LYS A 71 -13.97 17.92 13.33
CA LYS A 71 -13.55 17.64 14.71
C LYS A 71 -13.35 16.15 14.99
N LEU A 72 -14.17 15.29 14.42
CA LEU A 72 -13.99 13.84 14.48
C LEU A 72 -12.71 13.40 13.76
N LYS A 73 -12.47 13.97 12.57
CA LYS A 73 -11.31 13.66 11.74
C LYS A 73 -9.98 14.07 12.35
N THR A 74 -9.95 15.15 13.13
CA THR A 74 -8.77 15.59 13.90
C THR A 74 -8.65 14.92 15.26
N GLY A 75 -9.69 14.19 15.71
CA GLY A 75 -9.74 13.62 17.05
C GLY A 75 -9.99 14.64 18.16
N ALA A 76 -10.37 15.89 17.81
CA ALA A 76 -10.80 16.90 18.77
C ALA A 76 -12.08 16.48 19.53
N ILE A 77 -12.89 15.61 18.90
CA ILE A 77 -14.00 14.91 19.54
C ILE A 77 -13.84 13.41 19.21
N ASN A 78 -14.10 12.55 20.20
CA ASN A 78 -14.12 11.10 20.02
C ASN A 78 -15.55 10.58 20.27
N ILE A 79 -16.06 9.74 19.38
CA ILE A 79 -17.45 9.24 19.41
C ILE A 79 -17.42 7.75 19.08
N GLU A 80 -18.25 6.96 19.76
CA GLU A 80 -18.44 5.55 19.50
C GLU A 80 -19.56 5.28 18.49
N GLY A 81 -19.74 4.01 18.08
CA GLY A 81 -20.77 3.62 17.13
C GLY A 81 -20.56 4.23 15.75
N THR A 82 -21.58 4.84 15.17
CA THR A 82 -21.60 5.37 13.79
C THR A 82 -20.60 6.52 13.55
N GLY A 83 -20.21 7.25 14.59
CA GLY A 83 -19.18 8.30 14.49
C GLY A 83 -17.79 7.75 14.15
N ASN A 84 -17.53 6.47 14.42
CA ASN A 84 -16.26 5.83 14.08
C ASN A 84 -16.00 5.79 12.58
N TYR A 85 -17.04 5.73 11.74
CA TYR A 85 -16.86 5.79 10.28
C TYR A 85 -16.15 7.08 9.86
N LEU A 86 -16.59 8.25 10.35
CA LEU A 86 -15.98 9.54 10.00
C LEU A 86 -14.58 9.68 10.59
N LYS A 87 -14.33 9.07 11.75
CA LYS A 87 -13.01 9.02 12.37
C LYS A 87 -12.02 8.12 11.62
N GLU A 88 -12.47 7.00 11.07
CA GLU A 88 -11.64 6.04 10.33
C GLU A 88 -11.50 6.39 8.84
N SER A 89 -12.47 7.10 8.29
CA SER A 89 -12.45 7.66 6.94
C SER A 89 -11.60 8.93 6.89
N LYS A 90 -10.38 8.84 7.43
CA LYS A 90 -9.41 9.94 7.53
C LYS A 90 -8.90 10.39 6.16
N ASP A 91 -9.01 9.53 5.16
CA ASP A 91 -8.51 9.76 3.81
C ASP A 91 -9.36 9.00 2.78
N PHE A 92 -9.91 9.71 1.79
CA PHE A 92 -10.61 9.13 0.63
C PHE A 92 -9.73 9.08 -0.64
N ASN A 93 -8.47 9.49 -0.58
CA ASN A 93 -7.65 9.78 -1.76
C ASN A 93 -7.54 8.64 -2.78
N ASN A 94 -7.35 7.40 -2.32
CA ASN A 94 -7.36 6.20 -3.17
C ASN A 94 -8.57 5.30 -2.87
N LYS A 95 -9.59 5.82 -2.18
CA LYS A 95 -10.73 5.03 -1.71
C LYS A 95 -12.03 5.51 -2.34
N VAL A 96 -12.89 4.54 -2.61
CA VAL A 96 -14.29 4.76 -2.96
C VAL A 96 -15.09 3.89 -2.02
N ASP A 97 -15.99 4.49 -1.27
CA ASP A 97 -16.86 3.77 -0.34
C ASP A 97 -18.27 3.72 -0.94
N LEU A 98 -18.86 2.53 -1.04
CA LEU A 98 -20.31 2.43 -1.06
C LEU A 98 -20.78 2.44 0.40
N LEU A 99 -21.30 3.59 0.81
CA LEU A 99 -21.80 3.81 2.15
C LEU A 99 -23.28 3.46 2.21
N ILE A 100 -23.66 2.61 3.16
CA ILE A 100 -25.02 2.13 3.38
C ILE A 100 -25.44 2.62 4.76
N LYS A 101 -26.58 3.30 4.84
CA LYS A 101 -27.16 3.83 6.09
C LYS A 101 -28.49 3.14 6.32
N VAL A 102 -28.62 2.47 7.45
CA VAL A 102 -29.90 1.96 7.96
C VAL A 102 -30.26 2.79 9.18
N HIS A 103 -31.39 3.47 9.10
CA HIS A 103 -31.94 4.26 10.19
C HIS A 103 -33.24 3.60 10.63
N TYR A 104 -33.32 3.20 11.90
CA TYR A 104 -34.53 2.66 12.48
C TYR A 104 -34.95 3.49 13.69
N GLU A 105 -36.11 4.12 13.61
CA GLU A 105 -36.73 4.81 14.73
C GLU A 105 -37.59 3.83 15.53
N THR A 106 -37.71 4.06 16.84
CA THR A 106 -38.62 3.31 17.74
C THR A 106 -39.60 4.24 18.46
N VAL A 107 -39.08 5.27 19.14
CA VAL A 107 -39.87 6.17 19.97
C VAL A 107 -39.23 7.56 20.03
N ILE A 108 -40.06 8.60 20.05
CA ILE A 108 -39.65 9.95 20.41
C ILE A 108 -40.24 10.29 21.78
N GLU A 109 -39.38 10.66 22.72
CA GLU A 109 -39.79 11.22 24.00
C GLU A 109 -39.67 12.74 23.93
N THR A 110 -40.76 13.46 24.22
CA THR A 110 -40.81 14.92 24.09
C THR A 110 -41.50 15.58 25.29
N LEU A 111 -41.02 16.76 25.66
CA LEU A 111 -41.69 17.58 26.68
C LEU A 111 -43.06 18.04 26.18
N PRO A 112 -44.13 17.84 26.98
CA PRO A 112 -45.42 18.43 26.68
C PRO A 112 -45.33 19.95 26.55
N THR A 113 -46.04 20.51 25.56
CA THR A 113 -46.06 21.95 25.24
C THR A 113 -46.55 22.84 26.38
N THR A 114 -47.24 22.27 27.37
CA THR A 114 -47.88 22.98 28.49
C THR A 114 -46.96 23.15 29.68
N ILE A 115 -45.82 22.46 29.72
CA ILE A 115 -44.88 22.50 30.85
C ILE A 115 -44.09 23.81 30.80
N LYS A 116 -43.93 24.43 31.98
CA LYS A 116 -43.14 25.65 32.17
C LYS A 116 -41.83 25.33 32.89
N PRO A 117 -40.76 26.10 32.65
CA PRO A 117 -39.53 25.95 33.40
C PRO A 117 -39.73 26.30 34.89
N ILE A 118 -38.81 25.88 35.75
CA ILE A 118 -38.76 26.26 37.17
C ILE A 118 -38.63 27.77 37.34
N ALA A 119 -39.21 28.36 38.39
CA ALA A 119 -39.39 29.81 38.48
C ALA A 119 -38.07 30.62 38.43
N ASP A 120 -36.99 30.06 38.96
CA ASP A 120 -35.66 30.66 39.12
C ASP A 120 -34.69 30.30 37.98
N TRP A 121 -35.16 29.64 36.91
CA TRP A 121 -34.30 29.18 35.81
C TRP A 121 -33.41 30.30 35.22
N GLN A 122 -33.92 31.54 35.15
CA GLN A 122 -33.16 32.69 34.65
C GLN A 122 -31.97 33.04 35.53
N GLU A 123 -32.13 32.93 36.85
CA GLU A 123 -31.05 33.17 37.81
C GLU A 123 -30.00 32.06 37.71
N ILE A 124 -30.44 30.81 37.54
CA ILE A 124 -29.56 29.65 37.30
C ILE A 124 -28.72 29.84 36.03
N LEU A 125 -29.29 30.41 34.97
CA LEU A 125 -28.59 30.66 33.71
C LEU A 125 -27.91 32.04 33.65
N LYS A 126 -27.98 32.86 34.70
CA LYS A 126 -27.44 34.22 34.68
C LYS A 126 -25.91 34.19 34.49
N GLY A 127 -25.42 34.91 33.49
CA GLY A 127 -23.98 34.91 33.15
C GLY A 127 -23.47 33.63 32.50
N SER A 128 -24.34 32.67 32.20
CA SER A 128 -23.98 31.42 31.53
C SER A 128 -23.96 31.53 30.00
N GLY A 129 -23.40 30.49 29.34
CA GLY A 129 -23.34 30.36 27.87
C GLY A 129 -24.54 29.65 27.23
N TRP A 130 -25.52 29.19 28.01
CA TRP A 130 -26.59 28.32 27.53
C TRP A 130 -27.57 29.05 26.60
N THR A 131 -27.98 28.39 25.51
CA THR A 131 -28.80 29.02 24.44
C THR A 131 -30.05 28.22 24.07
N HIS A 132 -30.05 26.93 24.39
CA HIS A 132 -31.13 26.01 24.07
C HIS A 132 -31.50 25.13 25.27
N TYR A 133 -32.59 24.39 25.15
CA TYR A 133 -32.92 23.26 26.00
C TYR A 133 -33.34 22.06 25.16
N ILE A 134 -33.05 20.85 25.64
CA ILE A 134 -33.41 19.60 24.97
C ILE A 134 -34.90 19.39 25.18
N ARG A 135 -35.67 19.46 24.10
CA ARG A 135 -37.13 19.29 24.15
C ARG A 135 -37.57 17.90 23.78
N SER A 136 -36.86 17.26 22.85
CA SER A 136 -37.20 15.93 22.36
C SER A 136 -35.95 15.08 22.23
N ILE A 137 -36.05 13.80 22.54
CA ILE A 137 -35.01 12.80 22.29
C ILE A 137 -35.62 11.72 21.41
N LYS A 138 -34.99 11.47 20.27
CA LYS A 138 -35.36 10.39 19.36
C LYS A 138 -34.52 9.16 19.68
N TYR A 139 -35.19 8.02 19.82
CA TYR A 139 -34.59 6.72 20.08
C TYR A 139 -34.73 5.79 18.88
N GLY A 140 -33.81 4.82 18.80
CA GLY A 140 -33.76 3.86 17.72
C GLY A 140 -32.38 3.23 17.57
N GLY A 141 -31.97 2.97 16.34
CA GLY A 141 -30.69 2.39 15.98
C GLY A 141 -30.23 2.89 14.62
N ASP A 142 -28.94 3.21 14.51
CA ASP A 142 -28.29 3.51 13.25
C ASP A 142 -27.21 2.46 12.96
N LEU A 143 -27.18 1.98 11.73
CA LEU A 143 -26.11 1.16 11.18
C LEU A 143 -25.54 1.88 9.96
N ILE A 144 -24.24 2.09 9.97
CA ILE A 144 -23.46 2.50 8.81
C ILE A 144 -22.61 1.31 8.39
N ALA A 145 -22.77 0.84 7.16
CA ALA A 145 -21.86 -0.11 6.55
C ALA A 145 -21.12 0.55 5.39
N SER A 146 -19.81 0.37 5.31
CA SER A 146 -18.97 0.84 4.22
C SER A 146 -18.39 -0.37 3.48
N VAL A 147 -18.78 -0.52 2.22
CA VAL A 147 -18.07 -1.37 1.27
C VAL A 147 -17.00 -0.50 0.62
N ARG A 148 -15.77 -0.65 1.09
CA ARG A 148 -14.63 0.19 0.73
C ARG A 148 -13.81 -0.47 -0.36
N PHE A 149 -13.66 0.23 -1.47
CA PHE A 149 -12.76 -0.12 -2.55
C PHE A 149 -11.47 0.70 -2.46
N THR A 150 -10.33 0.03 -2.27
CA THR A 150 -9.02 0.70 -2.19
C THR A 150 -8.25 0.50 -3.50
N ALA A 151 -8.07 1.59 -4.24
CA ALA A 151 -7.32 1.65 -5.48
C ALA A 151 -5.81 1.66 -5.25
N LYS A 152 -5.03 1.18 -6.23
CA LYS A 152 -3.56 1.26 -6.18
C LYS A 152 -3.04 2.69 -6.36
N ASN A 153 -3.73 3.48 -7.17
CA ASN A 153 -3.37 4.87 -7.48
C ASN A 153 -4.61 5.72 -7.82
N ALA A 154 -4.39 7.01 -8.08
CA ALA A 154 -5.46 7.96 -8.37
C ALA A 154 -6.18 7.70 -9.71
N ALA A 155 -5.51 7.15 -10.72
CA ALA A 155 -6.14 6.80 -11.99
C ALA A 155 -7.08 5.61 -11.82
N ASP A 156 -6.63 4.58 -11.11
CA ASP A 156 -7.42 3.40 -10.76
C ASP A 156 -8.64 3.79 -9.91
N LYS A 157 -8.51 4.78 -9.00
CA LYS A 157 -9.65 5.31 -8.24
C LYS A 157 -10.78 5.80 -9.17
N GLN A 158 -10.46 6.50 -10.25
CA GLN A 158 -11.48 7.00 -11.18
C GLN A 158 -12.16 5.85 -11.94
N VAL A 159 -11.39 4.83 -12.33
CA VAL A 159 -11.90 3.62 -12.97
C VAL A 159 -12.85 2.87 -12.02
N ILE A 160 -12.43 2.65 -10.78
CA ILE A 160 -13.25 2.00 -9.74
C ILE A 160 -14.52 2.81 -9.47
N LYS A 161 -14.41 4.14 -9.31
CA LYS A 161 -15.56 5.03 -9.11
C LYS A 161 -16.57 4.87 -10.24
N ALA A 162 -16.12 4.82 -11.49
CA ALA A 162 -16.98 4.61 -12.66
C ALA A 162 -17.64 3.22 -12.66
N HIS A 163 -16.89 2.15 -12.33
CA HIS A 163 -17.43 0.80 -12.23
C HIS A 163 -18.49 0.66 -11.14
N VAL A 164 -18.24 1.19 -9.95
CA VAL A 164 -19.17 1.15 -8.82
C VAL A 164 -20.46 1.92 -9.17
N GLN A 165 -20.33 3.13 -9.72
CA GLN A 165 -21.49 3.93 -10.11
C GLN A 165 -22.29 3.29 -11.25
N GLY A 166 -21.61 2.72 -12.25
CA GLY A 166 -22.25 2.02 -13.37
C GLY A 166 -22.96 0.74 -12.93
N GLY A 167 -22.37 -0.01 -11.99
CA GLY A 167 -22.93 -1.25 -11.46
C GLY A 167 -24.19 -1.04 -10.60
N LEU A 168 -24.31 0.10 -9.91
CA LEU A 168 -25.44 0.42 -9.04
C LEU A 168 -26.55 1.23 -9.72
N SER A 169 -26.40 1.56 -11.01
CA SER A 169 -27.34 2.37 -11.83
C SER A 169 -27.55 3.82 -11.37
N SER A 170 -27.19 4.19 -10.14
CA SER A 170 -27.23 5.56 -9.60
C SER A 170 -26.15 5.76 -8.52
N LYS A 171 -25.80 7.02 -8.25
CA LYS A 171 -24.88 7.39 -7.16
C LYS A 171 -25.46 7.18 -5.77
N SER A 172 -26.78 7.17 -5.62
CA SER A 172 -27.50 6.93 -4.37
C SER A 172 -28.87 6.33 -4.62
N GLY A 173 -29.44 5.68 -3.61
CA GLY A 173 -30.77 5.06 -3.72
C GLY A 173 -31.17 4.28 -2.47
N SER A 174 -32.31 3.61 -2.55
CA SER A 174 -32.73 2.64 -1.52
C SER A 174 -31.84 1.41 -1.56
N PHE A 175 -31.38 0.97 -0.39
CA PHE A 175 -30.67 -0.29 -0.25
C PHE A 175 -31.67 -1.45 -0.16
N SER A 176 -31.57 -2.42 -1.06
CA SER A 176 -32.43 -3.61 -1.12
C SER A 176 -31.63 -4.86 -1.53
N ILE A 177 -32.23 -6.04 -1.34
CA ILE A 177 -31.66 -7.34 -1.74
C ILE A 177 -31.16 -7.36 -3.18
N GLY A 178 -31.81 -6.61 -4.08
CA GLY A 178 -31.43 -6.51 -5.49
C GLY A 178 -30.02 -5.96 -5.72
N LEU A 179 -29.43 -5.26 -4.75
CA LEU A 179 -28.05 -4.75 -4.84
C LEU A 179 -27.00 -5.83 -4.59
N GLN A 180 -27.35 -6.98 -4.00
CA GLN A 180 -26.41 -8.07 -3.78
C GLN A 180 -25.74 -8.51 -5.08
N GLY A 181 -26.56 -8.80 -6.12
CA GLY A 181 -26.03 -9.21 -7.42
C GLY A 181 -25.20 -8.12 -8.11
N ASN A 182 -25.55 -6.84 -7.89
CA ASN A 182 -24.75 -5.73 -8.41
C ASN A 182 -23.39 -5.64 -7.72
N LEU A 183 -23.34 -5.83 -6.40
CA LEU A 183 -22.11 -5.84 -5.62
C LEU A 183 -21.20 -7.01 -5.99
N GLU A 184 -21.75 -8.21 -6.13
CA GLU A 184 -20.99 -9.40 -6.58
C GLU A 184 -20.42 -9.18 -7.99
N LYS A 185 -21.20 -8.56 -8.88
CA LYS A 185 -20.73 -8.20 -10.22
C LYS A 185 -19.62 -7.15 -10.17
N ILE A 186 -19.76 -6.09 -9.37
CA ILE A 186 -18.71 -5.08 -9.19
C ILE A 186 -17.43 -5.74 -8.68
N GLN A 187 -17.52 -6.61 -7.68
CA GLN A 187 -16.39 -7.35 -7.13
C GLN A 187 -15.67 -8.18 -8.21
N SER A 188 -16.41 -8.85 -9.09
CA SER A 188 -15.83 -9.61 -10.20
C SER A 188 -15.16 -8.72 -11.26
N GLN A 189 -15.65 -7.50 -11.47
CA GLN A 189 -15.13 -6.58 -12.49
C GLN A 189 -13.87 -5.85 -12.05
N ILE A 190 -13.76 -5.50 -10.77
CA ILE A 190 -12.58 -4.82 -10.23
C ILE A 190 -11.37 -5.76 -10.11
N GLY A 191 -11.57 -7.08 -10.00
CA GLY A 191 -10.50 -8.08 -10.00
C GLY A 191 -9.33 -7.71 -9.09
N ASP A 192 -8.10 -7.76 -9.63
CA ASP A 192 -6.87 -7.42 -8.90
C ASP A 192 -6.52 -5.91 -8.91
N SER A 193 -7.40 -5.05 -9.43
CA SER A 193 -7.15 -3.60 -9.50
C SER A 193 -7.40 -2.87 -8.17
N ALA A 194 -8.21 -3.47 -7.29
CA ALA A 194 -8.58 -2.90 -6.00
C ALA A 194 -8.76 -3.99 -4.93
N THR A 195 -8.59 -3.62 -3.67
CA THR A 195 -9.12 -4.43 -2.57
C THR A 195 -10.54 -3.99 -2.22
N MET A 196 -11.35 -4.92 -1.72
CA MET A 196 -12.70 -4.65 -1.23
C MET A 196 -12.79 -5.08 0.23
N ASP A 197 -13.10 -4.12 1.09
CA ASP A 197 -13.23 -4.31 2.54
C ASP A 197 -14.65 -3.95 2.98
N ILE A 198 -15.25 -4.73 3.89
CA ILE A 198 -16.56 -4.43 4.48
C ILE A 198 -16.35 -3.99 5.92
N ASN A 199 -16.67 -2.73 6.21
CA ASN A 199 -16.63 -2.14 7.54
C ASN A 199 -18.06 -1.82 7.98
N TYR A 200 -18.33 -1.90 9.28
CA TYR A 200 -19.67 -1.62 9.82
C TYR A 200 -19.56 -0.95 11.19
N TYR A 201 -20.52 -0.07 11.45
CA TYR A 201 -20.57 0.78 12.62
C TYR A 201 -22.02 0.90 13.06
N ALA A 202 -22.33 0.39 14.24
CA ALA A 202 -23.69 0.33 14.74
C ALA A 202 -23.81 1.03 16.09
N THR A 203 -24.95 1.66 16.35
CA THR A 203 -25.24 2.27 17.67
C THR A 203 -25.77 1.26 18.68
N VAL A 204 -26.23 0.09 18.23
CA VAL A 204 -26.55 -1.06 19.07
C VAL A 204 -25.52 -2.18 18.84
N PRO A 205 -25.20 -3.02 19.86
CA PRO A 205 -24.34 -4.18 19.67
C PRO A 205 -24.86 -5.05 18.53
N LEU A 206 -24.00 -5.64 17.70
CA LEU A 206 -24.40 -6.54 16.60
C LEU A 206 -24.33 -8.00 17.04
N LEU A 207 -25.31 -8.83 16.62
CA LEU A 207 -25.31 -10.27 16.92
C LEU A 207 -24.36 -11.05 16.01
N ASP A 208 -24.28 -10.64 14.74
CA ASP A 208 -23.45 -11.27 13.72
C ASP A 208 -22.58 -10.22 13.01
N VAL A 209 -21.39 -10.64 12.59
CA VAL A 209 -20.41 -9.80 11.88
C VAL A 209 -20.33 -10.23 10.42
N PRO A 210 -20.64 -9.34 9.45
CA PRO A 210 -20.58 -9.67 8.04
C PRO A 210 -19.12 -9.84 7.59
N ARG A 211 -18.83 -10.91 6.83
CA ARG A 211 -17.52 -11.17 6.22
C ARG A 211 -17.53 -11.17 4.69
N ASP A 212 -18.72 -11.11 4.10
CA ASP A 212 -18.98 -11.11 2.68
C ASP A 212 -20.23 -10.26 2.37
N ILE A 213 -20.52 -10.10 1.07
CA ILE A 213 -21.65 -9.28 0.60
C ILE A 213 -22.98 -9.85 1.11
N LYS A 214 -23.11 -11.18 1.16
CA LYS A 214 -24.33 -11.85 1.63
C LYS A 214 -24.58 -11.53 3.10
N GLY A 215 -23.57 -11.67 3.95
CA GLY A 215 -23.64 -11.34 5.36
C GLY A 215 -23.94 -9.86 5.60
N LEU A 216 -23.43 -8.97 4.74
CA LEU A 216 -23.77 -7.54 4.79
C LEU A 216 -25.26 -7.30 4.53
N VAL A 217 -25.84 -7.94 3.52
CA VAL A 217 -27.28 -7.84 3.23
C VAL A 217 -28.10 -8.38 4.38
N GLU A 218 -27.74 -9.55 4.93
CA GLU A 218 -28.41 -10.13 6.09
C GLU A 218 -28.34 -9.23 7.33
N LEU A 219 -27.18 -8.58 7.56
CA LEU A 219 -27.02 -7.61 8.66
C LEU A 219 -27.99 -6.45 8.49
N VAL A 220 -28.05 -5.84 7.30
CA VAL A 220 -28.94 -4.71 7.00
C VAL A 220 -30.40 -5.08 7.22
N GLU A 221 -30.83 -6.27 6.79
CA GLU A 221 -32.21 -6.74 6.97
C GLU A 221 -32.58 -7.02 8.42
N LYS A 222 -31.67 -7.61 9.21
CA LYS A 222 -31.94 -8.01 10.60
C LYS A 222 -31.79 -6.84 11.58
N PHE A 223 -31.06 -5.80 11.21
CA PHE A 223 -30.72 -4.67 12.10
C PHE A 223 -31.92 -3.97 12.77
N PRO A 224 -33.04 -3.68 12.06
CA PRO A 224 -34.21 -3.05 12.70
C PRO A 224 -34.81 -3.90 13.81
N LYS A 225 -34.97 -5.21 13.57
CA LYS A 225 -35.49 -6.15 14.57
C LYS A 225 -34.59 -6.19 15.80
N GLN A 226 -33.29 -6.28 15.57
CA GLN A 226 -32.31 -6.32 16.64
C GLN A 226 -32.33 -5.05 17.51
N THR A 227 -32.45 -3.89 16.87
CA THR A 227 -32.59 -2.61 17.58
C THR A 227 -33.88 -2.57 18.40
N ASN A 228 -34.98 -3.07 17.85
CA ASN A 228 -36.27 -3.15 18.54
C ASN A 228 -36.28 -4.11 19.74
N GLU A 229 -35.29 -4.99 19.88
CA GLU A 229 -35.14 -5.89 21.03
C GLU A 229 -34.17 -5.31 22.08
N THR A 230 -33.56 -4.15 21.80
CA THR A 230 -32.58 -3.50 22.67
C THR A 230 -33.25 -2.51 23.63
N ASN A 231 -32.76 -2.47 24.89
CA ASN A 231 -33.14 -1.48 25.90
C ASN A 231 -34.66 -1.33 26.11
N GLY A 232 -35.36 -2.45 26.29
CA GLY A 232 -36.82 -2.45 26.50
C GLY A 232 -37.61 -1.94 25.30
N ASN A 233 -37.20 -2.34 24.10
CA ASN A 233 -37.78 -1.97 22.80
C ASN A 233 -37.64 -0.49 22.41
N ARG A 234 -36.67 0.20 23.01
CA ARG A 234 -36.36 1.59 22.69
C ARG A 234 -35.16 1.72 21.76
N GLY A 235 -34.24 0.76 21.75
CA GLY A 235 -32.91 1.00 21.20
C GLY A 235 -32.14 2.05 22.02
N VAL A 236 -31.33 2.86 21.34
CA VAL A 236 -30.48 3.90 21.95
C VAL A 236 -30.90 5.30 21.50
N PRO A 237 -30.55 6.36 22.24
CA PRO A 237 -30.76 7.73 21.77
C PRO A 237 -29.95 7.98 20.48
N LEU A 238 -30.60 8.52 19.45
CA LEU A 238 -29.96 8.83 18.15
C LEU A 238 -29.71 10.34 17.99
N SER A 239 -30.71 11.16 18.31
CA SER A 239 -30.64 12.60 18.14
C SER A 239 -31.49 13.33 19.17
N MET A 240 -31.09 14.55 19.51
CA MET A 240 -31.84 15.49 20.34
C MET A 240 -32.36 16.63 19.50
N GLU A 241 -33.60 17.02 19.74
CA GLU A 241 -34.13 18.29 19.26
C GLU A 241 -33.95 19.34 20.36
N VAL A 242 -33.12 20.34 20.09
CA VAL A 242 -32.85 21.44 21.00
C VAL A 242 -33.64 22.66 20.59
N PHE A 243 -34.42 23.25 21.51
CA PHE A 243 -35.21 24.45 21.29
C PHE A 243 -34.51 25.66 21.87
N SER A 244 -34.59 26.80 21.18
CA SER A 244 -34.03 28.04 21.69
C SER A 244 -34.72 28.44 23.00
N LEU A 245 -33.95 28.94 23.97
CA LEU A 245 -34.50 29.51 25.21
C LEU A 245 -35.38 30.74 24.93
N GLU A 246 -35.23 31.40 23.78
CA GLU A 246 -36.12 32.49 23.33
C GLU A 246 -37.57 32.03 23.21
N ALA A 247 -37.81 30.74 22.94
CA ALA A 247 -39.16 30.18 22.89
C ALA A 247 -39.86 30.19 24.27
N LEU A 248 -39.10 30.26 25.36
CA LEU A 248 -39.63 30.35 26.73
C LEU A 248 -39.83 31.82 27.13
N GLN A 249 -38.97 32.73 26.66
CA GLN A 249 -39.07 34.15 26.92
C GLN A 249 -38.36 34.96 25.82
N LYS A 250 -39.04 35.97 25.28
CA LYS A 250 -38.45 36.94 24.34
C LYS A 250 -37.21 37.61 24.93
N ASP A 251 -36.27 37.98 24.05
CA ASP A 251 -35.01 38.67 24.40
C ASP A 251 -34.02 37.82 25.22
N THR A 252 -34.23 36.50 25.29
CA THR A 252 -33.24 35.55 25.80
C THR A 252 -32.13 35.31 24.76
N ARG A 253 -30.91 34.99 25.19
CA ARG A 253 -29.76 34.74 24.30
C ARG A 253 -30.04 33.60 23.31
N THR A 254 -29.80 33.84 22.03
CA THR A 254 -29.94 32.85 20.94
C THR A 254 -28.62 32.54 20.27
N TYR A 255 -28.48 31.33 19.73
CA TYR A 255 -27.37 30.95 18.87
C TYR A 255 -27.91 30.19 17.66
N TRP A 256 -27.44 30.55 16.46
CA TRP A 256 -27.74 29.83 15.23
C TRP A 256 -26.46 29.62 14.45
N GLN A 257 -26.36 28.46 13.83
CA GLN A 257 -25.24 28.14 12.95
C GLN A 257 -25.46 28.78 11.57
N THR A 258 -24.38 29.26 10.95
CA THR A 258 -24.39 29.78 9.58
C THR A 258 -23.89 28.73 8.59
N LEU A 259 -24.48 28.71 7.39
CA LEU A 259 -23.97 27.92 6.25
C LEU A 259 -22.96 28.69 5.41
N ALA A 260 -22.76 29.99 5.68
CA ALA A 260 -21.88 30.86 4.90
C ALA A 260 -20.39 30.47 4.96
N LEU A 261 -20.01 29.56 5.86
CA LEU A 261 -18.64 29.09 6.05
C LEU A 261 -18.41 27.66 5.53
N ALA A 262 -19.40 27.08 4.83
CA ALA A 262 -19.32 25.70 4.35
C ALA A 262 -18.15 25.50 3.38
N ASP A 263 -17.96 26.41 2.42
CA ASP A 263 -16.89 26.33 1.43
C ASP A 263 -15.50 26.39 2.08
N GLN A 264 -15.33 27.24 3.09
CA GLN A 264 -14.08 27.33 3.86
C GLN A 264 -13.80 26.04 4.63
N MET A 265 -14.82 25.38 5.17
CA MET A 265 -14.65 24.08 5.82
C MET A 265 -14.26 22.98 4.83
N VAL A 266 -14.78 23.01 3.59
CA VAL A 266 -14.38 22.09 2.52
C VAL A 266 -12.91 22.31 2.18
N MET A 267 -12.49 23.56 1.95
CA MET A 267 -11.08 23.88 1.68
C MET A 267 -10.16 23.46 2.84
N LEU A 268 -10.61 23.66 4.09
CA LEU A 268 -9.87 23.23 5.28
C LEU A 268 -9.68 21.70 5.32
N ASP A 269 -10.70 20.93 4.90
CA ASP A 269 -10.60 19.48 4.77
C ASP A 269 -9.60 19.07 3.68
N ASP A 270 -9.70 19.69 2.51
CA ASP A 270 -8.86 19.37 1.34
C ASP A 270 -7.38 19.62 1.62
N TYR A 271 -7.04 20.77 2.21
CA TYR A 271 -5.66 21.09 2.57
C TYR A 271 -5.12 20.18 3.67
N LEU A 272 -5.93 19.84 4.68
CA LEU A 272 -5.54 18.86 5.70
C LEU A 272 -5.30 17.47 5.08
N ASN A 273 -6.10 17.07 4.09
CA ASN A 273 -5.91 15.81 3.37
C ASN A 273 -4.61 15.78 2.59
N ASP A 274 -4.23 16.87 1.91
CA ASP A 274 -2.96 16.99 1.21
C ASP A 274 -1.78 16.85 2.18
N ILE A 275 -1.80 17.55 3.32
CA ILE A 275 -0.76 17.46 4.36
C ILE A 275 -0.61 16.01 4.85
N ARG A 276 -1.71 15.36 5.21
CA ARG A 276 -1.70 13.97 5.71
C ARG A 276 -1.26 12.97 4.65
N GLN A 277 -1.67 13.17 3.40
CA GLN A 277 -1.19 12.34 2.31
C GLN A 277 0.31 12.52 2.10
N ALA A 278 0.81 13.75 2.18
CA ALA A 278 2.23 14.03 2.09
C ALA A 278 3.01 13.33 3.23
N GLN A 279 2.53 13.40 4.47
CA GLN A 279 3.11 12.66 5.61
C GLN A 279 3.13 11.14 5.35
N GLN A 280 2.02 10.57 4.87
CA GLN A 280 1.95 9.14 4.57
C GLN A 280 2.91 8.74 3.45
N ARG A 281 2.95 9.49 2.35
CA ARG A 281 3.87 9.24 1.22
C ARG A 281 5.33 9.40 1.63
N LEU A 282 5.64 10.39 2.46
CA LEU A 282 6.96 10.57 3.04
C LEU A 282 7.33 9.37 3.90
N SER A 283 6.46 8.94 4.82
CA SER A 283 6.67 7.76 5.67
C SER A 283 6.90 6.49 4.84
N ASP A 284 6.07 6.25 3.81
CA ASP A 284 6.20 5.09 2.94
C ASP A 284 7.48 5.11 2.12
N TRP A 285 7.89 6.30 1.64
CA TRP A 285 9.18 6.46 0.97
C TRP A 285 10.34 6.21 1.93
N LEU A 286 10.31 6.74 3.16
CA LEU A 286 11.36 6.56 4.16
C LEU A 286 11.61 5.09 4.52
N LYS A 287 10.59 4.23 4.46
CA LYS A 287 10.78 2.76 4.61
C LYS A 287 11.66 2.13 3.52
N THR A 288 11.84 2.82 2.39
CA THR A 288 12.67 2.39 1.26
C THR A 288 14.01 3.10 1.18
N VAL A 289 14.21 4.14 2.00
CA VAL A 289 15.45 4.92 2.03
C VAL A 289 16.52 4.12 2.80
N PRO A 290 17.77 4.08 2.31
CA PRO A 290 18.87 3.42 3.02
C PRO A 290 19.08 3.98 4.43
N PRO A 291 19.59 3.17 5.38
CA PRO A 291 19.76 3.60 6.77
C PRO A 291 20.81 4.72 6.95
N THR A 292 21.63 5.01 5.94
CA THR A 292 22.63 6.08 5.96
C THR A 292 22.47 6.99 4.75
N LEU A 293 22.09 8.24 4.99
CA LEU A 293 22.03 9.32 4.02
C LEU A 293 23.06 10.40 4.38
N PRO A 294 23.53 11.20 3.39
CA PRO A 294 24.30 12.41 3.67
C PRO A 294 23.52 13.33 4.61
N GLN A 295 24.24 13.98 5.54
CA GLN A 295 23.62 14.84 6.57
C GLN A 295 22.70 15.90 5.95
N GLU A 296 23.12 16.55 4.87
CA GLU A 296 22.31 17.54 4.16
C GLU A 296 20.95 16.99 3.68
N GLN A 297 20.92 15.75 3.19
CA GLN A 297 19.69 15.12 2.71
C GLN A 297 18.79 14.69 3.88
N ASN A 298 19.39 14.22 4.97
CA ASN A 298 18.68 13.95 6.21
C ASN A 298 18.05 15.23 6.78
N ASP A 299 18.78 16.34 6.78
CA ASP A 299 18.30 17.63 7.29
C ASP A 299 17.14 18.13 6.44
N LYS A 300 17.24 18.07 5.09
CA LYS A 300 16.14 18.42 4.17
C LYS A 300 14.87 17.59 4.43
N ILE A 301 15.01 16.28 4.59
CA ILE A 301 13.89 15.38 4.91
C ILE A 301 13.29 15.73 6.27
N GLY A 302 14.15 15.97 7.27
CA GLY A 302 13.74 16.32 8.63
C GLY A 302 13.00 17.65 8.69
N GLU A 303 13.51 18.68 8.01
CA GLU A 303 12.89 20.00 7.90
C GLU A 303 11.52 19.90 7.23
N PHE A 304 11.42 19.19 6.10
CA PHE A 304 10.15 19.00 5.40
C PHE A 304 9.14 18.22 6.25
N SER A 305 9.57 17.15 6.93
CA SER A 305 8.73 16.39 7.86
C SER A 305 8.24 17.27 9.01
N SER A 306 9.13 18.07 9.62
CA SER A 306 8.78 18.98 10.71
C SER A 306 7.80 20.06 10.26
N ASN A 307 7.93 20.55 9.02
CA ASN A 307 7.00 21.50 8.44
C ASN A 307 5.60 20.88 8.29
N LEU A 308 5.50 19.65 7.76
CA LEU A 308 4.23 18.93 7.67
C LEU A 308 3.57 18.74 9.04
N ASP A 309 4.34 18.38 10.06
CA ASP A 309 3.83 18.21 11.43
C ASP A 309 3.36 19.54 12.05
N GLN A 310 4.06 20.64 11.77
CA GLN A 310 3.64 21.98 12.19
C GLN A 310 2.34 22.40 11.52
N LEU A 311 2.20 22.15 10.21
CA LEU A 311 0.97 22.41 9.48
C LEU A 311 -0.20 21.60 10.04
N GLU A 312 -0.03 20.30 10.27
CA GLU A 312 -1.09 19.47 10.85
C GLU A 312 -1.54 20.00 12.22
N ARG A 313 -0.61 20.49 13.06
CA ARG A 313 -0.95 21.12 14.35
C ARG A 313 -1.74 22.41 14.20
N ILE A 314 -1.37 23.28 13.25
CA ILE A 314 -2.08 24.54 12.98
C ILE A 314 -3.51 24.24 12.52
N PHE A 315 -3.67 23.30 11.59
CA PHE A 315 -4.99 22.85 11.13
C PHE A 315 -5.80 22.23 12.27
N GLY A 316 -5.19 21.35 13.08
CA GLY A 316 -5.83 20.75 14.24
C GLY A 316 -6.34 21.79 15.24
N SER A 317 -5.53 22.82 15.54
CA SER A 317 -5.91 23.94 16.41
C SER A 317 -7.05 24.76 15.81
N THR A 318 -6.99 25.06 14.51
CA THR A 318 -8.05 25.81 13.80
C THR A 318 -9.37 25.05 13.85
N ILE A 319 -9.35 23.75 13.55
CA ILE A 319 -10.52 22.87 13.58
C ILE A 319 -11.12 22.75 14.98
N ALA A 320 -10.28 22.59 16.01
CA ALA A 320 -10.73 22.50 17.40
C ALA A 320 -11.54 23.74 17.83
N ASN A 321 -11.13 24.92 17.35
CA ASN A 321 -11.69 26.22 17.71
C ASN A 321 -12.76 26.75 16.74
N LEU A 322 -13.21 25.95 15.75
CA LEU A 322 -14.18 26.38 14.75
C LEU A 322 -15.45 26.97 15.36
N ASN A 323 -15.72 28.23 15.00
CA ASN A 323 -16.94 28.95 15.31
C ASN A 323 -17.79 29.11 14.04
N ILE A 324 -18.97 28.50 14.04
CA ILE A 324 -19.93 28.61 12.92
C ILE A 324 -21.17 29.40 13.32
N SER A 325 -21.06 30.34 14.26
CA SER A 325 -22.19 31.21 14.64
C SER A 325 -22.60 32.15 13.51
N ALA A 326 -23.81 32.71 13.59
CA ALA A 326 -24.27 33.75 12.66
C ALA A 326 -23.33 34.98 12.55
N GLN A 327 -22.53 35.25 13.58
CA GLN A 327 -21.52 36.33 13.61
C GLN A 327 -20.10 35.84 13.36
N ALA A 328 -19.91 34.60 12.94
CA ALA A 328 -18.59 34.05 12.69
C ALA A 328 -17.92 34.73 11.48
N SER A 329 -16.63 35.05 11.60
CA SER A 329 -15.83 35.58 10.49
C SER A 329 -15.13 34.44 9.74
N ALA A 330 -14.95 34.61 8.44
CA ALA A 330 -14.08 33.77 7.63
C ALA A 330 -12.59 33.92 8.02
N ASP A 331 -12.21 34.98 8.75
CA ASP A 331 -10.83 35.20 9.18
C ASP A 331 -10.29 34.09 10.10
N GLN A 332 -11.19 33.35 10.75
CA GLN A 332 -10.78 32.23 11.63
C GLN A 332 -10.03 31.12 10.90
N PHE A 333 -10.18 31.01 9.58
CA PHE A 333 -9.51 30.00 8.76
C PHE A 333 -8.11 30.44 8.30
N GLN A 334 -7.83 31.75 8.33
CA GLN A 334 -6.60 32.32 7.78
C GLN A 334 -5.32 31.75 8.39
N PRO A 335 -5.21 31.49 9.71
CA PRO A 335 -4.01 30.87 10.26
C PRO A 335 -3.65 29.53 9.59
N ALA A 336 -4.64 28.73 9.19
CA ALA A 336 -4.42 27.48 8.48
C ALA A 336 -4.14 27.70 7.00
N PHE A 337 -4.90 28.60 6.35
CA PHE A 337 -4.75 28.88 4.92
C PHE A 337 -3.42 29.57 4.60
N ASP A 338 -3.05 30.61 5.35
CA ASP A 338 -1.77 31.30 5.20
C ASP A 338 -0.60 30.35 5.45
N ALA A 339 -0.70 29.48 6.46
CA ALA A 339 0.34 28.48 6.74
C ALA A 339 0.48 27.45 5.60
N TYR A 340 -0.63 26.99 5.03
CA TYR A 340 -0.62 26.04 3.91
C TYR A 340 -0.08 26.68 2.62
N ILE A 341 -0.46 27.93 2.33
CA ILE A 341 0.01 28.67 1.16
C ILE A 341 1.49 29.03 1.31
N GLY A 342 1.92 29.45 2.50
CA GLY A 342 3.27 29.91 2.78
C GLY A 342 3.62 31.14 1.95
N ASP A 343 4.82 31.17 1.38
CA ASP A 343 5.30 32.28 0.53
C ASP A 343 4.76 32.27 -0.91
N ARG A 344 3.79 31.39 -1.21
CA ARG A 344 3.26 31.20 -2.57
C ARG A 344 2.12 32.20 -2.83
N GLU A 345 1.89 32.51 -4.11
CA GLU A 345 0.81 33.43 -4.50
C GLU A 345 -0.58 32.82 -4.29
N GLU A 346 -0.74 31.51 -4.49
CA GLU A 346 -2.02 30.81 -4.35
C GLU A 346 -1.87 29.33 -3.95
N ALA A 347 -2.96 28.76 -3.44
CA ALA A 347 -3.06 27.34 -3.14
C ALA A 347 -3.26 26.52 -4.42
N LEU A 348 -2.41 25.52 -4.64
CA LEU A 348 -2.53 24.55 -5.72
C LEU A 348 -3.02 23.20 -5.18
N PRO A 349 -3.86 22.45 -5.92
CA PRO A 349 -4.28 21.13 -5.49
C PRO A 349 -3.10 20.16 -5.31
N ASN A 350 -3.08 19.42 -4.20
CA ASN A 350 -2.08 18.40 -3.85
C ASN A 350 -0.64 18.96 -3.82
N MET A 351 -0.48 20.16 -3.28
CA MET A 351 0.80 20.87 -3.24
C MET A 351 1.88 20.08 -2.50
N TYR A 352 1.62 19.68 -1.25
CA TYR A 352 2.61 19.00 -0.42
C TYR A 352 2.89 17.58 -0.90
N VAL A 353 1.89 16.91 -1.48
CA VAL A 353 2.09 15.63 -2.17
C VAL A 353 3.07 15.75 -3.34
N ARG A 354 2.96 16.83 -4.12
CA ARG A 354 3.92 17.11 -5.22
C ARG A 354 5.31 17.44 -4.65
N GLU A 355 5.38 18.12 -3.51
CA GLU A 355 6.65 18.43 -2.85
C GLU A 355 7.37 17.20 -2.31
N VAL A 356 6.65 16.21 -1.75
CA VAL A 356 7.24 14.89 -1.43
C VAL A 356 7.88 14.28 -2.67
N SER A 357 7.21 14.37 -3.82
CA SER A 357 7.72 13.80 -5.07
C SER A 357 8.97 14.54 -5.56
N ARG A 358 9.03 15.87 -5.40
CA ARG A 358 10.22 16.68 -5.70
C ARG A 358 11.36 16.41 -4.74
N LEU A 359 11.10 16.38 -3.44
CA LEU A 359 12.09 16.08 -2.40
C LEU A 359 12.71 14.70 -2.64
N LYS A 360 11.87 13.70 -2.93
CA LYS A 360 12.34 12.37 -3.30
C LYS A 360 13.27 12.40 -4.50
N LYS A 361 12.92 13.13 -5.55
CA LYS A 361 13.76 13.28 -6.74
C LYS A 361 15.09 13.95 -6.40
N ASP A 362 15.07 15.04 -5.64
CA ASP A 362 16.28 15.78 -5.19
C ASP A 362 17.24 14.88 -4.40
N VAL A 363 16.70 14.15 -3.42
CA VAL A 363 17.50 13.24 -2.57
C VAL A 363 18.11 12.11 -3.39
N MET A 364 17.36 11.56 -4.35
CA MET A 364 17.85 10.51 -5.24
C MET A 364 18.91 10.99 -6.23
N GLU A 365 18.81 12.22 -6.74
CA GLU A 365 19.78 12.80 -7.68
C GLU A 365 21.09 13.19 -6.95
N ASN A 366 21.00 13.66 -5.71
CA ASN A 366 22.14 14.16 -4.92
C ASN A 366 22.72 13.16 -3.93
N THR A 367 22.28 11.90 -3.98
CA THR A 367 22.91 10.80 -3.24
C THR A 367 23.35 9.70 -4.22
N PRO A 368 24.41 9.91 -5.04
CA PRO A 368 24.83 8.95 -6.06
C PRO A 368 25.32 7.62 -5.48
N SER A 369 25.75 7.60 -4.21
CA SER A 369 26.10 6.38 -3.46
C SER A 369 24.89 5.50 -3.10
N ILE A 370 23.68 5.87 -3.55
CA ILE A 370 22.53 4.96 -3.67
C ILE A 370 22.73 3.96 -4.83
N ASP A 371 23.85 4.01 -5.56
CA ASP A 371 24.45 2.80 -6.17
C ASP A 371 25.08 1.91 -5.06
N VAL A 372 24.28 1.55 -4.05
CA VAL A 372 24.59 0.41 -3.19
C VAL A 372 24.46 -0.80 -4.07
N ASP A 373 25.56 -1.17 -4.71
CA ASP A 373 25.94 -2.52 -5.10
C ASP A 373 24.71 -3.39 -5.40
N PHE A 374 23.85 -2.94 -6.32
CA PHE A 374 22.67 -3.70 -6.72
C PHE A 374 23.29 -4.97 -7.29
N GLY A 375 23.12 -6.09 -6.58
CA GLY A 375 23.81 -7.34 -6.86
C GLY A 375 23.93 -7.58 -8.36
N GLY A 376 25.12 -7.99 -8.80
CA GLY A 376 25.35 -8.31 -10.20
C GLY A 376 25.13 -9.78 -10.45
N ALA A 377 24.57 -10.11 -11.62
CA ALA A 377 24.57 -11.48 -12.10
C ALA A 377 26.01 -11.88 -12.39
N HIS A 378 26.47 -12.95 -11.74
CA HIS A 378 27.76 -13.55 -12.02
C HIS A 378 27.63 -14.59 -13.14
N PHE A 379 28.67 -14.72 -13.96
CA PHE A 379 28.77 -15.81 -14.91
C PHE A 379 30.24 -16.15 -15.14
N ASN A 380 30.49 -17.41 -15.49
CA ASN A 380 31.82 -17.87 -15.92
C ASN A 380 31.92 -17.69 -17.44
N TYR A 381 32.95 -16.98 -17.88
CA TYR A 381 33.33 -16.91 -19.29
C TYR A 381 34.37 -17.99 -19.58
N TRP A 382 33.90 -19.14 -20.05
CA TRP A 382 34.77 -20.24 -20.46
C TRP A 382 35.32 -19.97 -21.86
N GLY A 383 36.64 -20.00 -22.00
CA GLY A 383 37.35 -19.72 -23.25
C GLY A 383 38.04 -18.35 -23.28
N SER A 384 37.92 -17.51 -22.24
CA SER A 384 38.58 -16.19 -22.18
C SER A 384 39.13 -15.91 -20.79
N LYS A 385 40.30 -15.27 -20.70
CA LYS A 385 40.79 -14.68 -19.44
C LYS A 385 40.23 -13.28 -19.17
N SER A 386 39.53 -12.69 -20.14
CA SER A 386 39.00 -11.33 -20.03
C SER A 386 37.50 -11.28 -20.23
N CYS A 387 36.82 -10.50 -19.38
CA CYS A 387 35.37 -10.34 -19.42
C CYS A 387 34.87 -9.52 -20.63
N PRO A 388 33.65 -9.76 -21.14
CA PRO A 388 33.07 -8.99 -22.25
C PRO A 388 32.80 -7.53 -21.88
N SER A 389 32.58 -6.68 -22.89
CA SER A 389 32.27 -5.26 -22.65
C SER A 389 31.01 -5.06 -21.79
N LYS A 390 31.00 -4.03 -20.93
CA LYS A 390 29.91 -3.72 -19.99
C LYS A 390 29.69 -4.83 -18.95
N THR A 391 30.78 -5.47 -18.52
CA THR A 391 30.88 -6.37 -17.38
C THR A 391 32.17 -6.06 -16.62
N GLU A 392 32.26 -6.47 -15.37
CA GLU A 392 33.42 -6.30 -14.50
C GLU A 392 34.11 -7.64 -14.29
N GLU A 393 35.43 -7.67 -14.38
CA GLU A 393 36.21 -8.88 -14.10
C GLU A 393 36.42 -9.04 -12.60
N VAL A 394 36.09 -10.22 -12.08
CA VAL A 394 36.32 -10.58 -10.67
C VAL A 394 37.70 -11.22 -10.54
N PHE A 395 37.97 -12.26 -11.33
CA PHE A 395 39.30 -12.86 -11.50
C PHE A 395 39.35 -13.73 -12.76
N SER A 396 40.57 -14.09 -13.18
CA SER A 396 40.84 -14.99 -14.29
C SER A 396 41.62 -16.23 -13.87
N GLY A 397 41.56 -17.27 -14.68
CA GLY A 397 42.08 -18.58 -14.32
C GLY A 397 42.11 -19.60 -15.45
N LEU A 398 42.23 -20.86 -15.05
CA LEU A 398 42.06 -22.03 -15.91
C LEU A 398 40.89 -22.88 -15.42
N MET A 399 40.09 -23.38 -16.35
CA MET A 399 39.09 -24.40 -16.05
C MET A 399 39.78 -25.60 -15.41
N SER A 400 39.29 -26.01 -14.26
CA SER A 400 39.86 -27.09 -13.48
C SER A 400 38.76 -27.99 -12.94
N THR A 401 39.11 -29.26 -12.75
CA THR A 401 38.24 -30.27 -12.14
C THR A 401 39.09 -31.29 -11.39
N THR A 402 38.46 -32.20 -10.66
CA THR A 402 39.18 -33.28 -9.99
C THR A 402 39.83 -34.22 -11.02
N ASP A 403 40.98 -34.77 -10.68
CA ASP A 403 41.62 -35.82 -11.46
C ASP A 403 40.74 -37.06 -11.57
N LEU A 404 40.89 -37.80 -12.68
CA LEU A 404 40.22 -39.06 -12.88
C LEU A 404 41.03 -40.12 -12.14
N SER A 405 40.48 -40.67 -11.04
CA SER A 405 41.11 -41.83 -10.40
C SER A 405 41.12 -43.01 -11.37
N THR A 406 42.14 -43.86 -11.28
CA THR A 406 42.33 -45.10 -12.06
C THR A 406 41.16 -46.09 -11.94
N HIS A 407 40.18 -45.82 -11.08
CA HIS A 407 38.99 -46.63 -10.84
C HIS A 407 37.67 -46.04 -11.37
N GLY A 408 37.68 -44.87 -12.02
CA GLY A 408 36.55 -44.40 -12.85
C GLY A 408 35.22 -44.13 -12.14
N VAL A 409 35.21 -44.02 -10.80
CA VAL A 409 34.02 -43.78 -9.99
C VAL A 409 34.30 -42.68 -8.95
N GLY A 410 33.56 -41.56 -9.00
CA GLY A 410 33.43 -40.62 -7.87
C GLY A 410 34.19 -39.28 -7.92
N GLY A 411 34.35 -38.65 -9.09
CA GLY A 411 34.93 -37.29 -9.21
C GLY A 411 33.92 -36.14 -8.99
N ALA A 412 34.40 -34.90 -8.95
CA ALA A 412 33.54 -33.72 -8.94
C ALA A 412 32.75 -33.62 -10.25
N MET A 413 31.44 -33.39 -10.14
CA MET A 413 30.55 -33.28 -11.30
C MET A 413 30.59 -31.91 -11.99
N GLN A 414 31.32 -30.93 -11.45
CA GLN A 414 31.31 -29.53 -11.89
C GLN A 414 32.71 -29.04 -12.24
N PHE A 415 32.79 -28.14 -13.22
CA PHE A 415 34.02 -27.43 -13.55
C PHE A 415 34.12 -26.13 -12.74
N THR A 416 35.32 -25.79 -12.27
CA THR A 416 35.59 -24.54 -11.57
C THR A 416 36.65 -23.70 -12.27
N CYS A 417 36.53 -22.38 -12.19
CA CYS A 417 37.54 -21.47 -12.71
C CYS A 417 38.60 -21.26 -11.61
N MET A 418 39.76 -21.90 -11.74
CA MET A 418 40.81 -21.83 -10.73
C MET A 418 41.70 -20.59 -10.97
N PRO A 419 41.84 -19.68 -10.00
CA PRO A 419 42.69 -18.49 -10.13
C PRO A 419 44.14 -18.83 -10.48
N GLU A 420 44.80 -17.94 -11.22
CA GLU A 420 46.23 -18.07 -11.52
C GLU A 420 47.10 -17.85 -10.27
N GLU A 421 46.76 -16.84 -9.48
CA GLU A 421 47.41 -16.55 -8.20
C GLU A 421 46.81 -17.45 -7.12
N LYS A 422 47.52 -18.55 -6.81
CA LYS A 422 47.08 -19.54 -5.84
C LYS A 422 47.65 -19.23 -4.46
N GLN A 423 46.80 -19.27 -3.44
CA GLN A 423 47.21 -19.23 -2.05
C GLN A 423 47.05 -20.64 -1.46
N PHE A 424 48.12 -21.17 -0.88
CA PHE A 424 48.11 -22.48 -0.22
C PHE A 424 48.49 -22.32 1.25
N PRO A 425 47.82 -23.02 2.18
CA PRO A 425 48.20 -23.01 3.58
C PRO A 425 49.54 -23.74 3.80
N ASP A 426 50.34 -23.26 4.75
CA ASP A 426 51.63 -23.84 5.17
C ASP A 426 51.44 -25.13 6.00
N VAL A 427 50.80 -26.14 5.42
CA VAL A 427 50.52 -27.43 6.10
C VAL A 427 51.05 -28.57 5.26
N THR A 428 52.04 -29.29 5.80
CA THR A 428 52.59 -30.51 5.18
C THR A 428 51.88 -31.74 5.74
N VAL A 429 51.18 -32.49 4.88
CA VAL A 429 50.64 -33.81 5.23
C VAL A 429 51.82 -34.77 5.37
N LYS A 430 52.00 -35.38 6.55
CA LYS A 430 53.19 -36.19 6.90
C LYS A 430 53.06 -37.69 6.58
N ASP A 431 51.87 -38.17 6.25
CA ASP A 431 51.62 -39.60 6.05
C ASP A 431 51.62 -39.98 4.57
N GLN A 432 52.58 -40.80 4.15
CA GLN A 432 52.76 -41.24 2.76
C GLN A 432 51.68 -42.25 2.29
N GLU A 433 51.03 -42.96 3.21
CA GLU A 433 50.03 -44.00 2.88
C GLU A 433 48.63 -43.45 2.51
N VAL A 434 48.37 -42.15 2.68
CA VAL A 434 47.06 -41.51 2.43
C VAL A 434 47.01 -40.80 1.05
N PHE A 435 48.12 -40.74 0.31
CA PHE A 435 48.22 -39.92 -0.92
C PHE A 435 47.41 -40.42 -2.12
N GLU A 436 47.00 -41.70 -2.13
CA GLU A 436 46.24 -42.30 -3.24
C GLU A 436 44.72 -42.10 -3.12
N GLU A 437 44.21 -41.67 -1.96
CA GLU A 437 42.76 -41.47 -1.72
C GLU A 437 42.34 -39.98 -1.65
N ILE A 438 43.27 -39.04 -1.84
CA ILE A 438 42.97 -37.60 -1.77
C ILE A 438 42.56 -37.09 -3.15
N PRO A 439 41.39 -36.45 -3.31
CA PRO A 439 40.98 -35.85 -4.58
C PRO A 439 41.94 -34.72 -4.96
N ARG A 440 42.46 -34.73 -6.19
CA ARG A 440 43.40 -33.70 -6.67
C ARG A 440 42.70 -32.84 -7.71
N ILE A 441 42.96 -31.54 -7.69
CA ILE A 441 42.44 -30.63 -8.71
C ILE A 441 43.47 -30.42 -9.81
N GLN A 442 43.05 -30.55 -11.06
CA GLN A 442 43.90 -30.35 -12.24
C GLN A 442 43.22 -29.46 -13.30
N PRO A 443 44.01 -28.76 -14.14
CA PRO A 443 43.47 -28.07 -15.31
C PRO A 443 42.80 -29.03 -16.30
N VAL A 444 41.77 -28.54 -16.98
CA VAL A 444 41.03 -29.28 -18.00
C VAL A 444 41.59 -28.98 -19.38
N ALA A 445 41.83 -30.04 -20.15
CA ALA A 445 42.24 -29.95 -21.55
C ALA A 445 41.02 -29.98 -22.47
N PHE A 446 41.03 -29.13 -23.48
CA PHE A 446 40.08 -29.15 -24.59
C PHE A 446 40.74 -29.71 -25.83
N VAL A 447 40.04 -30.64 -26.49
CA VAL A 447 40.42 -31.17 -27.80
C VAL A 447 39.21 -31.07 -28.72
N SER A 448 39.35 -30.27 -29.78
CA SER A 448 38.30 -30.16 -30.78
C SER A 448 38.24 -31.44 -31.62
N LYS A 449 37.06 -32.03 -31.74
CA LYS A 449 36.79 -33.20 -32.60
C LYS A 449 36.12 -32.82 -33.92
N LYS A 450 36.11 -31.52 -34.29
CA LYS A 450 35.53 -31.04 -35.56
C LYS A 450 36.34 -31.54 -36.76
N VAL A 451 35.64 -31.91 -37.84
CA VAL A 451 36.25 -32.26 -39.14
C VAL A 451 37.07 -31.05 -39.60
N ASP A 452 38.37 -31.25 -39.83
CA ASP A 452 39.41 -30.23 -40.19
C ASP A 452 40.19 -29.56 -39.04
N ALA A 453 39.95 -29.93 -37.78
CA ALA A 453 40.82 -29.56 -36.68
C ALA A 453 41.72 -30.75 -36.28
N GLU A 454 42.94 -30.83 -36.82
CA GLU A 454 44.01 -31.61 -36.17
C GLU A 454 44.35 -30.91 -34.85
N GLY A 455 43.56 -31.21 -33.81
CA GLY A 455 43.44 -30.40 -32.61
C GLY A 455 44.70 -30.43 -31.75
N ALA A 456 45.35 -29.28 -31.61
CA ALA A 456 46.28 -29.06 -30.51
C ALA A 456 45.50 -29.16 -29.19
N THR A 457 45.99 -29.96 -28.24
CA THR A 457 45.45 -29.99 -26.88
C THR A 457 45.72 -28.64 -26.22
N THR A 458 44.67 -27.92 -25.81
CA THR A 458 44.79 -26.62 -25.15
C THR A 458 44.16 -26.65 -23.77
N PHE A 459 44.67 -25.86 -22.81
CA PHE A 459 43.91 -25.60 -21.60
C PHE A 459 42.79 -24.60 -21.89
N VAL A 460 41.70 -24.73 -21.15
CA VAL A 460 40.56 -23.81 -21.25
C VAL A 460 40.78 -22.62 -20.31
N PRO A 461 41.11 -21.41 -20.81
CA PRO A 461 41.12 -20.22 -19.97
C PRO A 461 39.70 -19.88 -19.50
N CYS A 462 39.61 -19.20 -18.36
CA CYS A 462 38.33 -18.77 -17.80
C CYS A 462 38.45 -17.43 -17.09
N SER A 463 37.34 -16.72 -16.99
CA SER A 463 37.17 -15.59 -16.10
C SER A 463 35.80 -15.61 -15.43
N ILE A 464 35.75 -15.12 -14.19
CA ILE A 464 34.49 -14.88 -13.48
C ILE A 464 34.12 -13.42 -13.67
N CYS A 465 32.97 -13.18 -14.27
CA CYS A 465 32.52 -11.86 -14.67
C CYS A 465 31.24 -11.47 -13.90
N ARG A 466 31.15 -10.20 -13.52
CA ARG A 466 29.97 -9.59 -12.91
C ARG A 466 29.27 -8.69 -13.91
N VAL A 467 27.95 -8.79 -14.02
CA VAL A 467 27.13 -7.87 -14.83
C VAL A 467 26.43 -6.87 -13.91
N PRO A 468 26.90 -5.60 -13.80
CA PRO A 468 26.35 -4.64 -12.86
C PRO A 468 24.88 -4.30 -13.14
N GLY A 469 24.06 -4.23 -12.08
CA GLY A 469 22.64 -3.85 -12.15
C GLY A 469 21.71 -4.89 -12.78
N LYS A 470 22.17 -6.15 -12.95
CA LYS A 470 21.41 -7.27 -13.52
C LYS A 470 21.20 -8.36 -12.49
N THR A 471 20.00 -8.94 -12.45
CA THR A 471 19.63 -9.96 -11.46
C THR A 471 19.96 -11.38 -11.88
N VAL A 472 19.98 -11.67 -13.18
CA VAL A 472 20.13 -13.05 -13.68
C VAL A 472 21.00 -13.09 -14.93
N SER A 473 21.87 -14.09 -14.97
CA SER A 473 22.55 -14.62 -16.14
C SER A 473 22.08 -16.05 -16.36
N THR A 474 22.03 -16.52 -17.60
CA THR A 474 21.65 -17.91 -17.90
C THR A 474 22.32 -18.40 -19.17
N THR A 475 22.56 -19.70 -19.23
CA THR A 475 23.11 -20.37 -20.42
C THR A 475 21.98 -21.07 -21.16
N LEU A 476 21.88 -20.81 -22.45
CA LEU A 476 20.93 -21.45 -23.36
C LEU A 476 21.69 -22.37 -24.30
N ILE A 477 21.16 -23.58 -24.48
CA ILE A 477 21.78 -24.64 -25.28
C ILE A 477 20.93 -24.86 -26.54
N GLY A 478 21.58 -25.08 -27.67
CA GLY A 478 20.94 -25.30 -28.97
C GLY A 478 20.54 -24.03 -29.70
N THR A 479 20.99 -22.86 -29.23
CA THR A 479 20.77 -21.56 -29.87
C THR A 479 22.01 -20.68 -29.73
N THR A 480 22.25 -19.81 -30.71
CA THR A 480 23.22 -18.72 -30.64
C THR A 480 22.57 -17.40 -30.24
N ASP A 481 21.23 -17.31 -30.32
CA ASP A 481 20.50 -16.08 -30.06
C ASP A 481 19.90 -16.07 -28.65
N CYS A 482 20.02 -14.93 -27.97
CA CYS A 482 19.31 -14.66 -26.73
C CYS A 482 17.82 -14.35 -27.00
N PRO A 483 16.90 -14.70 -26.08
CA PRO A 483 15.49 -14.35 -26.15
C PRO A 483 15.26 -12.84 -26.19
N SER A 484 14.06 -12.42 -26.60
CA SER A 484 13.65 -11.02 -26.52
C SER A 484 13.84 -10.49 -25.10
N GLU A 485 14.36 -9.26 -24.97
CA GLU A 485 14.73 -8.63 -23.67
C GLU A 485 15.92 -9.28 -22.95
N TRP A 486 16.78 -10.02 -23.65
CA TRP A 486 18.06 -10.49 -23.15
C TRP A 486 19.21 -9.99 -24.03
N ARG A 487 20.37 -9.81 -23.40
CA ARG A 487 21.62 -9.38 -24.05
C ARG A 487 22.60 -10.54 -24.02
N GLU A 488 23.21 -10.80 -25.16
CA GLU A 488 24.34 -11.73 -25.27
C GLU A 488 25.53 -11.24 -24.43
N LEU A 489 26.11 -12.16 -23.66
CA LEU A 489 27.38 -11.98 -22.96
C LEU A 489 28.50 -12.63 -23.76
N TYR A 490 28.31 -13.89 -24.16
CA TYR A 490 29.14 -14.58 -25.14
C TYR A 490 28.38 -15.78 -25.75
N GLN A 491 28.86 -16.23 -26.91
CA GLN A 491 28.40 -17.44 -27.57
C GLN A 491 29.53 -18.47 -27.67
N GLY A 492 29.17 -19.73 -27.83
CA GLY A 492 30.13 -20.82 -27.85
C GLY A 492 29.55 -22.12 -28.37
N THR A 493 30.28 -23.19 -28.08
CA THR A 493 29.90 -24.57 -28.37
C THR A 493 29.76 -25.32 -27.06
N LEU A 494 28.76 -26.20 -26.98
CA LEU A 494 28.56 -27.06 -25.82
C LEU A 494 29.68 -28.09 -25.74
N ILE A 495 30.30 -28.21 -24.58
CA ILE A 495 31.35 -29.18 -24.29
C ILE A 495 30.97 -30.05 -23.10
N SER A 496 31.54 -31.25 -23.05
CA SER A 496 31.47 -32.14 -21.89
C SER A 496 32.66 -33.11 -21.90
N THR A 497 32.80 -33.87 -20.82
CA THR A 497 33.72 -35.01 -20.78
C THR A 497 33.26 -36.09 -21.77
N ASP A 498 34.20 -36.92 -22.24
CA ASP A 498 33.90 -37.99 -23.22
C ASP A 498 32.93 -39.04 -22.63
N TYR A 499 32.21 -39.79 -23.48
CA TYR A 499 31.22 -40.80 -23.10
C TYR A 499 31.79 -41.96 -22.28
N GLN A 500 33.11 -42.14 -22.27
CA GLN A 500 33.79 -43.13 -21.44
C GLN A 500 33.94 -42.67 -19.98
N SER A 501 33.74 -41.39 -19.71
CA SER A 501 33.72 -40.80 -18.37
C SER A 501 32.30 -40.79 -17.84
N ASN A 502 32.04 -41.41 -16.68
CA ASN A 502 30.70 -41.62 -16.16
C ASN A 502 29.99 -40.34 -15.65
N GLN A 503 30.67 -39.19 -15.59
CA GLN A 503 30.16 -37.93 -15.05
C GLN A 503 30.77 -36.72 -15.78
N GLY A 504 29.93 -35.78 -16.20
CA GLY A 504 30.34 -34.54 -16.87
C GLY A 504 29.25 -33.46 -16.85
N GLU A 505 29.65 -32.22 -16.58
CA GLU A 505 28.78 -31.05 -16.74
C GLU A 505 28.69 -30.67 -18.23
N LEU A 506 27.56 -30.10 -18.63
CA LEU A 506 27.41 -29.46 -19.94
C LEU A 506 27.79 -27.99 -19.81
N VAL A 507 28.91 -27.59 -20.42
CA VAL A 507 29.44 -26.23 -20.31
C VAL A 507 29.43 -25.54 -21.68
N CYS A 508 29.06 -24.27 -21.70
CA CYS A 508 29.20 -23.44 -22.89
C CYS A 508 30.63 -22.88 -22.99
N LEU A 509 31.39 -23.28 -24.01
CA LEU A 509 32.77 -22.85 -24.23
C LEU A 509 32.87 -21.95 -25.47
N ASP A 510 33.45 -20.75 -25.33
CA ASP A 510 33.87 -19.93 -26.46
C ASP A 510 35.12 -20.54 -27.12
N THR A 511 34.89 -21.49 -28.02
CA THR A 511 35.96 -22.22 -28.72
C THR A 511 36.81 -21.32 -29.62
N SER A 512 36.36 -20.10 -29.94
CA SER A 512 37.14 -19.15 -30.76
C SER A 512 38.32 -18.53 -30.01
N LYS A 513 38.30 -18.57 -28.67
CA LYS A 513 39.29 -17.97 -27.79
C LYS A 513 40.02 -18.98 -26.89
N ALA A 514 39.60 -20.24 -26.91
CA ALA A 514 40.15 -21.33 -26.11
C ALA A 514 41.53 -21.80 -26.62
N SER A 515 42.57 -20.98 -26.44
CA SER A 515 43.94 -21.37 -26.78
C SER A 515 44.91 -20.97 -25.68
N HIS A 516 45.32 -21.97 -24.89
CA HIS A 516 46.46 -21.87 -24.00
C HIS A 516 47.28 -23.15 -24.13
N ASP A 517 48.58 -23.01 -24.39
CA ASP A 517 49.46 -24.16 -24.65
C ASP A 517 49.50 -25.12 -23.46
N VAL A 518 49.39 -26.42 -23.74
CA VAL A 518 49.58 -27.49 -22.76
C VAL A 518 51.08 -27.86 -22.74
N PRO A 519 51.76 -27.77 -21.59
CA PRO A 519 53.14 -28.22 -21.45
C PRO A 519 53.28 -29.71 -21.80
N LYS A 520 54.35 -30.07 -22.50
CA LYS A 520 54.63 -31.43 -23.01
C LYS A 520 54.78 -32.52 -21.93
N HIS A 521 54.69 -32.17 -20.64
CA HIS A 521 54.94 -33.06 -19.49
C HIS A 521 53.68 -33.40 -18.68
N MET A 522 52.50 -32.96 -19.14
CA MET A 522 51.21 -33.29 -18.50
C MET A 522 50.65 -34.58 -19.13
N GLU A 523 50.85 -35.71 -18.45
CA GLU A 523 50.17 -36.98 -18.74
C GLU A 523 48.87 -37.04 -17.89
N GLU A 524 47.83 -37.74 -18.37
CA GLU A 524 46.58 -38.04 -17.62
C GLU A 524 45.62 -36.86 -17.31
N LEU A 525 45.44 -35.94 -18.27
CA LEU A 525 44.48 -34.83 -18.13
C LEU A 525 43.02 -35.25 -18.34
N THR A 526 42.12 -34.61 -17.59
CA THR A 526 40.69 -34.64 -17.90
C THR A 526 40.44 -33.86 -19.20
N VAL A 527 39.96 -34.57 -20.22
CA VAL A 527 39.69 -34.01 -21.55
C VAL A 527 38.20 -33.73 -21.72
N VAL A 528 37.88 -32.53 -22.19
CA VAL A 528 36.54 -32.14 -22.68
C VAL A 528 36.56 -31.97 -24.19
N THR A 529 35.43 -32.30 -24.81
CA THR A 529 35.23 -32.21 -26.26
C THR A 529 33.83 -31.69 -26.58
N GLU A 530 33.59 -31.32 -27.82
CA GLU A 530 32.29 -30.82 -28.24
C GLU A 530 31.20 -31.89 -28.16
N VAL A 531 30.02 -31.47 -27.68
CA VAL A 531 28.83 -32.31 -27.64
C VAL A 531 28.14 -32.27 -29.01
N SER A 532 27.89 -33.45 -29.56
CA SER A 532 27.15 -33.63 -30.82
C SER A 532 25.78 -34.26 -30.55
N PRO A 533 24.75 -33.96 -31.36
CA PRO A 533 23.44 -34.56 -31.22
C PRO A 533 23.49 -36.05 -31.60
N LYS A 534 22.73 -36.88 -30.90
CA LYS A 534 22.51 -38.28 -31.29
C LYS A 534 21.34 -38.38 -32.26
N CYS A 535 21.58 -38.84 -33.48
CA CYS A 535 20.52 -39.00 -34.46
C CYS A 535 19.55 -40.12 -34.07
N GLY A 536 18.25 -39.88 -34.25
CA GLY A 536 17.16 -40.76 -33.82
C GLY A 536 16.27 -40.06 -32.78
N PRO A 537 16.73 -39.86 -31.54
CA PRO A 537 16.04 -39.02 -30.55
C PRO A 537 15.94 -37.54 -31.00
N PHE A 538 16.98 -37.02 -31.66
CA PHE A 538 16.94 -35.73 -32.34
C PHE A 538 16.63 -35.91 -33.84
N PRO A 539 15.77 -35.06 -34.43
CA PRO A 539 15.54 -35.05 -35.86
C PRO A 539 16.78 -34.47 -36.56
N CYS A 540 17.64 -35.32 -37.12
CA CYS A 540 18.79 -34.90 -37.92
C CYS A 540 18.41 -34.41 -39.34
N ALA A 541 17.29 -33.68 -39.44
CA ALA A 541 16.86 -33.01 -40.66
C ALA A 541 17.05 -31.50 -40.48
N GLY A 542 17.50 -30.80 -41.53
CA GLY A 542 17.67 -29.33 -41.50
C GLY A 542 19.05 -28.83 -41.04
N GLY A 543 20.13 -29.61 -41.18
CA GLY A 543 21.51 -29.15 -40.98
C GLY A 543 22.17 -29.59 -39.67
N LEU A 544 21.46 -30.29 -38.79
CA LEU A 544 22.05 -31.01 -37.65
C LEU A 544 22.52 -32.40 -38.08
N SER A 545 23.81 -32.70 -37.83
CA SER A 545 24.41 -34.02 -38.03
C SER A 545 25.16 -34.46 -36.78
N GLU A 546 25.52 -35.74 -36.66
CA GLU A 546 26.38 -36.25 -35.58
C GLU A 546 27.80 -35.66 -35.62
N GLN A 547 28.14 -34.91 -36.67
CA GLN A 547 29.40 -34.17 -36.83
C GLN A 547 29.26 -32.68 -36.49
N THR A 548 28.05 -32.24 -36.12
CA THR A 548 27.75 -30.84 -35.80
C THR A 548 27.74 -30.65 -34.29
N ALA A 549 28.62 -29.78 -33.80
CA ALA A 549 28.62 -29.45 -32.39
C ALA A 549 27.42 -28.56 -32.01
N ILE A 550 26.84 -28.79 -30.84
CA ILE A 550 25.66 -28.06 -30.36
C ILE A 550 26.07 -26.63 -29.96
N PRO A 551 25.45 -25.57 -30.51
CA PRO A 551 25.75 -24.20 -30.13
C PRO A 551 25.19 -23.87 -28.74
N CYS A 552 25.74 -22.85 -28.11
CA CYS A 552 25.22 -22.31 -26.86
C CYS A 552 25.49 -20.81 -26.77
N VAL A 553 24.71 -20.14 -25.92
CA VAL A 553 24.84 -18.70 -25.66
C VAL A 553 24.61 -18.42 -24.18
N VAL A 554 25.39 -17.52 -23.62
CA VAL A 554 25.21 -17.01 -22.26
C VAL A 554 24.61 -15.62 -22.33
N CYS A 555 23.48 -15.44 -21.69
CA CYS A 555 22.66 -14.24 -21.77
C CYS A 555 22.46 -13.61 -20.39
N SER A 556 22.26 -12.29 -20.37
CA SER A 556 21.78 -11.55 -19.19
C SER A 556 20.54 -10.74 -19.55
N ASN A 557 19.62 -10.57 -18.60
CA ASN A 557 18.41 -9.78 -18.84
C ASN A 557 18.74 -8.31 -19.19
N THR A 558 18.03 -7.74 -20.17
CA THR A 558 18.21 -6.32 -20.56
C THR A 558 17.45 -5.37 -19.63
N LYS A 559 16.37 -5.84 -19.01
CA LYS A 559 15.71 -5.13 -17.91
C LYS A 559 16.74 -4.94 -16.80
N ARG A 560 16.96 -3.71 -16.33
CA ARG A 560 17.58 -3.52 -15.02
C ARG A 560 16.72 -4.32 -14.04
N SER A 561 17.33 -4.87 -12.99
CA SER A 561 16.53 -5.26 -11.86
C SER A 561 15.62 -4.07 -11.56
N VAL A 562 14.32 -4.27 -11.74
CA VAL A 562 13.36 -3.21 -11.45
C VAL A 562 13.43 -3.09 -9.95
N SER A 563 14.33 -2.23 -9.48
CA SER A 563 14.24 -1.67 -8.17
C SER A 563 12.80 -1.18 -8.04
N ARG A 564 12.15 -1.39 -6.89
CA ARG A 564 10.85 -0.76 -6.58
C ARG A 564 10.85 0.76 -6.87
N VAL A 565 12.02 1.37 -7.04
CA VAL A 565 12.26 2.74 -7.51
C VAL A 565 11.78 3.00 -8.96
N ASP A 566 11.90 2.07 -9.90
CA ASP A 566 11.42 2.27 -11.28
C ASP A 566 9.89 2.11 -11.41
N MET A 567 9.24 1.48 -10.42
CA MET A 567 7.77 1.52 -10.25
C MET A 567 7.27 2.88 -9.74
N LEU A 568 8.16 3.76 -9.28
CA LEU A 568 7.82 5.06 -8.70
C LEU A 568 8.06 6.23 -9.66
N ARG A 569 8.22 5.95 -10.97
CA ARG A 569 8.29 6.95 -12.06
C ARG A 569 6.97 7.09 -12.86
N PHE A 570 5.84 6.62 -12.35
CA PHE A 570 4.50 6.89 -12.89
C PHE A 570 3.64 7.65 -11.89
#